data_AF-A0A150IL08-F1
#
_entry.id   AF-A0A150IL08-F1
#
_cell.length_a   1.000
_cell.length_b   1.000
_cell.length_c   1.000
_cell.angle_alpha   90.00
_cell.angle_beta   90.00
_cell.angle_gamma   90.00
#
_symmetry.space_group_name_H-M   'P 1'
#
loop_
_entity.id
_entity.type
_entity.pdbx_description
1 polymer ?
#
loop_
_entity_poly.entity_id
_entity_poly.type
_entity_poly.pdbx_seq_one_letter_code
_entity_poly.pdbx_strand_id
1 'polypeptide(L)'
;MKGKKLLGFCLVLVFLFPLCLNTSLDNWNTSIKAANLKLSKGIEYYNIASTAYSIQDMDNVTVYADKSIVELTTAKTALENAMKEAQKLKKDWLIVYTNYYLKKVQVLQNAAVEMKILKEYFINGQEEGIVQSMNNIRQYEDEFKMYDLKMEDIKRAHISEFQ
;
A
#
# COMPACT_ATOMS: atom_id res chain seq x y z
N MET A 1 1.05 48.96 30.27
CA MET A 1 1.58 47.57 30.20
C MET A 1 0.64 46.59 29.47
N LYS A 2 0.01 46.95 28.34
CA LYS A 2 -0.92 46.05 27.60
C LYS A 2 -0.31 45.40 26.34
N GLY A 3 0.81 45.92 25.79
CA GLY A 3 1.44 45.41 24.56
C GLY A 3 2.41 44.24 24.74
N LYS A 4 3.02 44.06 25.91
CA LYS A 4 4.03 43.00 26.14
C LYS A 4 3.44 41.58 26.17
N LYS A 5 2.17 41.43 26.60
CA LYS A 5 1.47 40.13 26.60
C LYS A 5 1.07 39.67 25.20
N LEU A 6 0.74 40.61 24.30
CA LEU A 6 0.36 40.30 22.91
C LEU A 6 1.57 39.85 22.08
N LEU A 7 2.71 40.50 22.27
CA LEU A 7 3.99 40.15 21.63
C LEU A 7 4.48 38.75 22.02
N GLY A 8 4.34 38.37 23.29
CA GLY A 8 4.67 37.02 23.75
C GLY A 8 3.78 35.94 23.10
N PHE A 9 2.48 36.21 22.94
CA PHE A 9 1.56 35.30 22.27
C PHE A 9 1.86 35.15 20.77
N CYS A 10 2.19 36.24 20.08
CA CYS A 10 2.61 36.17 18.67
C CYS A 10 3.95 35.44 18.50
N LEU A 11 4.91 35.62 19.40
CA LEU A 11 6.19 34.91 19.37
C LEU A 11 6.01 33.40 19.60
N VAL A 12 5.13 33.01 20.53
CA VAL A 12 4.79 31.59 20.76
C VAL A 12 4.08 30.99 19.54
N LEU A 13 3.17 31.73 18.90
CA LEU A 13 2.53 31.31 17.63
C LEU A 13 3.55 31.15 16.50
N VAL A 14 4.49 32.09 16.34
CA VAL A 14 5.56 32.01 15.32
C VAL A 14 6.52 30.83 15.60
N PHE A 15 6.74 30.47 16.86
CA PHE A 15 7.57 29.32 17.24
C PHE A 15 6.84 27.97 17.12
N LEU A 16 5.51 27.95 17.26
CA LEU A 16 4.67 26.76 17.12
C LEU A 16 4.23 26.50 15.68
N PHE A 17 4.20 27.53 14.82
CA PHE A 17 3.85 27.40 13.41
C PHE A 17 4.72 26.36 12.65
N PRO A 18 6.05 26.33 12.82
CA PRO A 18 6.91 25.32 12.19
C PRO A 18 6.71 23.91 12.77
N LEU A 19 6.23 23.78 14.01
CA LEU A 19 6.02 22.49 14.68
C LEU A 19 4.74 21.77 14.20
N CYS A 20 3.85 22.47 13.49
CA CYS A 20 2.62 21.92 12.92
C CYS A 20 2.64 21.86 11.37
N LEU A 21 3.76 22.18 10.73
CA LEU A 21 3.89 22.25 9.27
C LEU A 21 4.90 21.24 8.75
N ASN A 22 4.55 19.95 8.78
CA ASN A 22 5.14 19.05 7.78
C ASN A 22 4.69 19.56 6.41
N THR A 23 5.64 19.73 5.48
CA THR A 23 5.26 20.07 4.11
C THR A 23 4.41 18.93 3.53
N SER A 24 3.55 19.22 2.54
CA SER A 24 2.79 18.13 1.89
C SER A 24 3.72 17.05 1.30
N LEU A 25 4.97 17.38 0.98
CA LEU A 25 5.96 16.39 0.53
C LEU A 25 6.43 15.48 1.67
N ASP A 26 6.66 16.03 2.87
CA ASP A 26 7.02 15.24 4.06
C ASP A 26 5.88 14.32 4.48
N ASN A 27 4.64 14.80 4.41
CA ASN A 27 3.44 14.00 4.70
C ASN A 27 3.24 12.90 3.66
N TRP A 28 3.49 13.20 2.39
CA TRP A 28 3.51 12.21 1.32
C TRP A 28 4.57 11.13 1.58
N ASN A 29 5.82 11.52 1.84
CA ASN A 29 6.93 10.61 2.14
C ASN A 29 6.63 9.73 3.36
N THR A 30 6.06 10.30 4.42
CA THR A 30 5.65 9.57 5.63
C THR A 30 4.60 8.51 5.29
N SER A 31 3.61 8.88 4.46
CA SER A 31 2.56 7.97 4.02
C SER A 31 3.12 6.84 3.13
N ILE A 32 4.07 7.13 2.24
CA ILE A 32 4.78 6.13 1.44
C ILE A 32 5.58 5.17 2.32
N LYS A 33 6.30 5.67 3.34
CA LYS A 33 7.05 4.82 4.28
C LYS A 33 6.12 3.88 5.06
N ALA A 34 4.99 4.39 5.53
CA ALA A 34 3.97 3.58 6.20
C ALA A 34 3.40 2.51 5.24
N ALA A 35 3.10 2.88 3.99
CA ALA A 35 2.63 1.94 2.97
C ALA A 35 3.66 0.84 2.68
N ASN A 36 4.95 1.18 2.55
CA ASN A 36 6.03 0.22 2.32
C ASN A 36 6.14 -0.81 3.45
N LEU A 37 6.11 -0.35 4.71
CA LEU A 37 6.17 -1.24 5.87
C LEU A 37 5.01 -2.25 5.86
N LYS A 38 3.81 -1.77 5.54
CA LYS A 38 2.59 -2.58 5.50
C LYS A 38 2.54 -3.51 4.30
N LEU A 39 2.95 -3.05 3.12
CA LEU A 39 3.09 -3.88 1.93
C LEU A 39 4.11 -5.01 2.16
N SER A 40 5.27 -4.73 2.76
CA SER A 40 6.29 -5.76 3.03
C SER A 40 5.72 -6.90 3.88
N LYS A 41 4.99 -6.58 4.95
CA LYS A 41 4.32 -7.59 5.80
C LYS A 41 3.19 -8.30 5.04
N GLY A 42 2.44 -7.57 4.24
CA GLY A 42 1.39 -8.14 3.39
C GLY A 42 1.93 -9.18 2.40
N ILE A 43 3.07 -8.89 1.75
CA ILE A 43 3.78 -9.80 0.85
C ILE A 43 4.30 -11.02 1.62
N GLU A 44 4.89 -10.83 2.80
CA GLU A 44 5.34 -11.94 3.64
C GLU A 44 4.21 -12.92 3.94
N TYR A 45 3.08 -12.44 4.44
CA TYR A 45 1.91 -13.29 4.71
C TYR A 45 1.31 -13.90 3.44
N TYR A 46 1.29 -13.16 2.33
CA TYR A 46 0.85 -13.68 1.04
C TYR A 46 1.71 -14.87 0.59
N ASN A 47 3.04 -14.75 0.69
CA ASN A 47 3.96 -15.82 0.32
C ASN A 47 3.80 -17.05 1.21
N ILE A 48 3.54 -16.86 2.51
CA ILE A 48 3.25 -17.97 3.42
C ILE A 48 1.93 -18.65 3.02
N ALA A 49 0.88 -17.88 2.70
CA ALA A 49 -0.39 -18.43 2.21
C ALA A 49 -0.22 -19.20 0.89
N SER A 50 0.55 -18.66 -0.05
CA SER A 50 0.88 -19.30 -1.33
C SER A 50 1.63 -20.63 -1.14
N THR A 51 2.57 -20.65 -0.18
CA THR A 51 3.32 -21.86 0.18
C THR A 51 2.42 -22.90 0.82
N ALA A 52 1.60 -22.49 1.79
CA ALA A 52 0.61 -23.36 2.44
C ALA A 52 -0.34 -23.98 1.41
N TYR A 53 -0.79 -23.17 0.44
CA TYR A 53 -1.60 -23.63 -0.68
C TYR A 53 -0.89 -24.71 -1.51
N SER A 54 0.37 -24.49 -1.87
CA SER A 54 1.16 -25.41 -2.69
C SER A 54 1.37 -26.78 -2.03
N ILE A 55 1.36 -26.85 -0.70
CA ILE A 55 1.46 -28.10 0.08
C ILE A 55 0.11 -28.60 0.61
N GLN A 56 -1.00 -28.00 0.18
CA GLN A 56 -2.37 -28.31 0.59
C GLN A 56 -2.67 -28.15 2.09
N ASP A 57 -1.95 -27.27 2.78
CA ASP A 57 -2.21 -26.87 4.17
C ASP A 57 -3.30 -25.77 4.22
N MET A 58 -4.54 -26.19 3.96
CA MET A 58 -5.68 -25.30 3.74
C MET A 58 -6.11 -24.49 4.96
N ASP A 59 -5.78 -24.93 6.17
CA ASP A 59 -6.07 -24.18 7.39
C ASP A 59 -5.16 -22.95 7.49
N ASN A 60 -3.87 -23.12 7.19
CA ASN A 60 -2.92 -22.02 7.18
C ASN A 60 -3.12 -21.07 5.98
N VAL A 61 -3.60 -21.57 4.82
CA VAL A 61 -3.94 -20.69 3.67
C VAL A 61 -4.85 -19.55 4.08
N THR A 62 -5.97 -19.84 4.76
CA THR A 62 -6.93 -18.80 5.17
C THR A 62 -6.32 -17.84 6.17
N VAL A 63 -5.64 -18.35 7.20
CA VAL A 63 -5.06 -17.53 8.27
C VAL A 63 -4.07 -16.51 7.71
N TYR A 64 -3.17 -16.95 6.81
CA TYR A 64 -2.16 -16.07 6.25
C TYR A 64 -2.70 -15.18 5.13
N ALA A 65 -3.68 -15.65 4.34
CA ALA A 65 -4.39 -14.80 3.39
C ALA A 65 -5.13 -13.65 4.10
N ASP A 66 -5.83 -13.91 5.20
CA ASP A 66 -6.51 -12.88 5.97
C ASP A 66 -5.54 -11.86 6.58
N LYS A 67 -4.42 -12.33 7.15
CA LYS A 67 -3.35 -11.45 7.63
C LYS A 67 -2.78 -10.58 6.51
N SER A 68 -2.55 -11.16 5.33
CA SER A 68 -2.09 -10.42 4.15
C SER A 68 -3.09 -9.33 3.76
N ILE A 69 -4.38 -9.66 3.66
CA ILE A 69 -5.46 -8.72 3.32
C ILE A 69 -5.51 -7.55 4.31
N VAL A 70 -5.35 -7.79 5.61
CA VAL A 70 -5.34 -6.73 6.63
C VAL A 70 -4.17 -5.77 6.43
N GLU A 71 -2.96 -6.28 6.24
CA GLU A 71 -1.77 -5.45 6.04
C GLU A 71 -1.86 -4.67 4.71
N LEU A 72 -2.34 -5.31 3.64
CA LEU A 72 -2.53 -4.67 2.32
C LEU A 72 -3.63 -3.61 2.35
N THR A 73 -4.71 -3.82 3.09
CA THR A 73 -5.76 -2.80 3.33
C THR A 73 -5.15 -1.59 4.02
N THR A 74 -4.32 -1.82 5.04
CA THR A 74 -3.64 -0.74 5.76
C THR A 74 -2.66 0.01 4.85
N ALA A 75 -1.92 -0.70 4.01
CA ALA A 75 -1.04 -0.10 3.00
C ALA A 75 -1.83 0.77 2.02
N LYS A 76 -2.97 0.27 1.51
CA LYS A 76 -3.85 1.01 0.61
C LYS A 76 -4.36 2.30 1.24
N THR A 77 -4.83 2.27 2.49
CA THR A 77 -5.26 3.49 3.22
C THR A 77 -4.13 4.52 3.34
N ALA A 78 -2.90 4.07 3.63
CA ALA A 78 -1.74 4.96 3.66
C ALA A 78 -1.47 5.59 2.28
N LEU A 79 -1.61 4.82 1.20
CA LEU A 79 -1.46 5.33 -0.18
C LEU A 79 -2.58 6.27 -0.61
N GLU A 80 -3.81 6.09 -0.14
CA GLU A 80 -4.91 7.02 -0.36
C GLU A 80 -4.63 8.38 0.31
N ASN A 81 -4.00 8.37 1.49
CA ASN A 81 -3.53 9.60 2.14
C ASN A 81 -2.36 10.23 1.38
N ALA A 82 -1.40 9.42 0.90
CA ALA A 82 -0.33 9.90 0.03
C ALA A 82 -0.93 10.55 -1.24
N MET A 83 -1.97 9.96 -1.85
CA MET A 83 -2.60 10.51 -3.04
C MET A 83 -3.17 11.92 -2.78
N LYS A 84 -3.82 12.12 -1.64
CA LYS A 84 -4.33 13.44 -1.25
C LYS A 84 -3.21 14.47 -1.12
N GLU A 85 -2.07 14.10 -0.54
CA GLU A 85 -0.91 14.99 -0.42
C GLU A 85 -0.23 15.25 -1.78
N ALA A 86 -0.12 14.24 -2.64
CA ALA A 86 0.39 14.39 -4.01
C ALA A 86 -0.46 15.38 -4.82
N GLN A 87 -1.79 15.31 -4.70
CA GLN A 87 -2.71 16.24 -5.34
C GLN A 87 -2.56 17.68 -4.84
N LYS A 88 -2.29 17.90 -3.54
CA LYS A 88 -2.03 19.23 -2.99
C LYS A 88 -0.75 19.86 -3.56
N LEU A 89 0.27 19.04 -3.78
CA LEU A 89 1.56 19.48 -4.34
C LEU A 89 1.51 19.80 -5.84
N LYS A 90 0.46 19.35 -6.55
CA LYS A 90 0.30 19.50 -8.01
C LYS A 90 1.51 19.02 -8.81
N LYS A 91 2.21 18.00 -8.30
CA LYS A 91 3.30 17.32 -9.01
C LYS A 91 2.72 16.09 -9.70
N ASP A 92 2.60 16.15 -11.01
CA ASP A 92 1.97 15.08 -11.80
C ASP A 92 2.64 13.72 -11.59
N TRP A 93 3.97 13.70 -11.50
CA TRP A 93 4.72 12.47 -11.28
C TRP A 93 4.40 11.81 -9.92
N LEU A 94 4.15 12.59 -8.84
CA LEU A 94 3.76 12.05 -7.53
C LEU A 94 2.39 11.40 -7.61
N ILE A 95 1.45 12.02 -8.34
CA ILE A 95 0.10 11.49 -8.54
C ILE A 95 0.17 10.18 -9.33
N VAL A 96 0.92 10.16 -10.43
CA VAL A 96 1.07 8.96 -11.27
C VAL A 96 1.78 7.84 -10.51
N TYR A 97 2.87 8.13 -9.79
CA TYR A 97 3.56 7.16 -8.94
C TYR A 97 2.61 6.56 -7.90
N THR A 98 1.89 7.41 -7.17
CA THR A 98 1.00 6.96 -6.09
C THR A 98 -0.17 6.15 -6.65
N ASN A 99 -0.65 6.47 -7.85
CA ASN A 99 -1.70 5.71 -8.52
C ASN A 99 -1.24 4.30 -8.94
N TYR A 100 -0.03 4.18 -9.52
CA TYR A 100 0.52 2.85 -9.80
C TYR A 100 0.77 2.06 -8.53
N TYR A 101 1.17 2.73 -7.45
CA TYR A 101 1.30 2.08 -6.15
C TYR A 101 -0.04 1.58 -5.61
N LEU A 102 -1.10 2.38 -5.66
CA LEU A 102 -2.44 1.94 -5.28
C LEU A 102 -2.88 0.70 -6.07
N LYS A 103 -2.65 0.70 -7.39
CA LYS A 103 -2.97 -0.45 -8.25
C LYS A 103 -2.14 -1.67 -7.90
N LYS A 104 -0.83 -1.52 -7.68
CA LYS A 104 0.08 -2.58 -7.22
C LYS A 104 -0.44 -3.24 -5.94
N VAL A 105 -0.79 -2.45 -4.92
CA VAL A 105 -1.32 -3.00 -3.65
C VAL A 105 -2.68 -3.67 -3.86
N GLN A 106 -3.56 -3.06 -4.66
CA GLN A 106 -4.89 -3.60 -4.91
C GLN A 106 -4.86 -4.98 -5.59
N VAL A 107 -4.01 -5.16 -6.60
CA VAL A 107 -3.96 -6.45 -7.31
C VAL A 107 -3.41 -7.56 -6.42
N LEU A 108 -2.42 -7.27 -5.56
CA LEU A 108 -1.94 -8.24 -4.58
C LEU A 108 -3.01 -8.58 -3.54
N GLN A 109 -3.80 -7.59 -3.10
CA GLN A 109 -4.94 -7.83 -2.22
C GLN A 109 -5.97 -8.75 -2.88
N ASN A 110 -6.27 -8.53 -4.17
CA ASN A 110 -7.17 -9.38 -4.93
C ASN A 110 -6.63 -10.81 -5.03
N ALA A 111 -5.33 -10.98 -5.26
CA ALA A 111 -4.69 -12.30 -5.26
C ALA A 111 -4.83 -13.01 -3.91
N ALA A 112 -4.67 -12.29 -2.79
CA ALA A 112 -4.85 -12.85 -1.45
C ALA A 112 -6.33 -13.26 -1.18
N VAL A 113 -7.29 -12.49 -1.67
CA VAL A 113 -8.72 -12.86 -1.62
C VAL A 113 -8.98 -14.11 -2.45
N GLU A 114 -8.40 -14.18 -3.65
CA GLU A 114 -8.55 -15.32 -4.55
C GLU A 114 -8.00 -16.62 -3.94
N MET A 115 -6.91 -16.56 -3.14
CA MET A 115 -6.42 -17.73 -2.40
C MET A 115 -7.45 -18.30 -1.42
N LYS A 116 -8.29 -17.45 -0.82
CA LYS A 116 -9.37 -17.92 0.05
C LYS A 116 -10.47 -18.60 -0.76
N ILE A 117 -10.83 -18.03 -1.90
CA ILE A 117 -11.82 -18.61 -2.82
C ILE A 117 -11.33 -19.97 -3.33
N LEU A 118 -10.05 -20.05 -3.71
CA LEU A 118 -9.41 -21.26 -4.18
C LEU A 118 -9.51 -22.41 -3.16
N LYS A 119 -9.30 -22.12 -1.87
CA LYS A 119 -9.50 -23.10 -0.78
C LYS A 119 -10.92 -23.68 -0.81
N GLU A 120 -11.94 -22.83 -0.93
CA GLU A 120 -13.34 -23.29 -0.97
C GLU A 120 -13.58 -24.22 -2.16
N TYR A 121 -12.99 -23.92 -3.32
CA TYR A 121 -13.07 -24.81 -4.48
C TYR A 121 -12.37 -26.15 -4.26
N PHE A 122 -11.24 -26.19 -3.55
CA PHE A 122 -10.60 -27.45 -3.16
C PHE A 122 -11.45 -28.27 -2.19
N ILE A 123 -11.99 -27.65 -1.16
CA ILE A 123 -12.85 -28.33 -0.17
C ILE A 123 -14.09 -28.93 -0.85
N ASN A 124 -14.66 -28.21 -1.81
CA ASN A 124 -15.88 -28.61 -2.50
C ASN A 124 -15.64 -29.46 -3.77
N GLY A 125 -14.38 -29.77 -4.11
CA GLY A 125 -14.04 -30.55 -5.31
C GLY A 125 -14.43 -29.89 -6.63
N GLN A 126 -14.43 -28.55 -6.69
CA GLN A 126 -14.86 -27.78 -7.87
C GLN A 126 -13.69 -27.52 -8.81
N GLU A 127 -13.36 -28.50 -9.67
CA GLU A 127 -12.19 -28.46 -10.56
C GLU A 127 -12.13 -27.22 -11.47
N GLU A 128 -13.24 -26.84 -12.10
CA GLU A 128 -13.30 -25.64 -12.94
C GLU A 128 -13.01 -24.36 -12.14
N GLY A 129 -13.53 -24.29 -10.91
CA GLY A 129 -13.28 -23.18 -10.00
C GLY A 129 -11.81 -23.10 -9.58
N ILE A 130 -11.18 -24.25 -9.29
CA ILE A 130 -9.76 -24.33 -8.97
C ILE A 130 -8.92 -23.74 -10.11
N VAL A 131 -9.15 -24.19 -11.34
CA VAL A 131 -8.40 -23.71 -12.51
C VAL A 131 -8.60 -22.21 -12.73
N GLN A 132 -9.85 -21.72 -12.62
CA GLN A 132 -10.15 -20.30 -12.76
C GLN A 132 -9.43 -19.45 -11.71
N SER A 133 -9.51 -19.84 -10.44
CA SER A 133 -8.86 -19.09 -9.36
C SER A 133 -7.33 -19.10 -9.46
N MET A 134 -6.73 -20.22 -9.89
CA MET A 134 -5.29 -20.26 -10.15
C MET A 134 -4.87 -19.30 -11.27
N ASN A 135 -5.68 -19.20 -12.33
CA ASN A 135 -5.42 -18.26 -13.42
C ASN A 135 -5.58 -16.80 -12.95
N ASN A 136 -6.61 -16.51 -12.16
CA ASN A 136 -6.81 -15.19 -11.56
C ASN A 136 -5.61 -14.78 -10.69
N ILE A 137 -5.13 -15.68 -9.82
CA ILE A 137 -3.95 -15.42 -8.97
C ILE A 137 -2.74 -15.05 -9.83
N ARG A 138 -2.43 -15.84 -10.87
CA ARG A 138 -1.31 -15.57 -11.78
C ARG A 138 -1.46 -14.22 -12.48
N GLN A 139 -2.66 -13.91 -12.96
CA GLN A 139 -2.93 -12.61 -13.59
C GLN A 139 -2.65 -11.47 -12.61
N TYR A 140 -3.13 -11.56 -11.37
CA TYR A 140 -2.89 -10.53 -10.36
C TYR A 140 -1.40 -10.40 -9.98
N GLU A 141 -0.65 -11.50 -9.92
CA GLU A 141 0.80 -11.49 -9.70
C GLU A 141 1.56 -10.81 -10.85
N ASP A 142 1.14 -11.04 -12.09
CA ASP A 142 1.76 -10.39 -13.26
C ASP A 142 1.41 -8.91 -13.35
N GLU A 143 0.17 -8.53 -13.01
CA GLU A 143 -0.22 -7.14 -12.86
C GLU A 143 0.56 -6.44 -11.73
N PHE A 144 0.82 -7.13 -10.61
CA PHE A 144 1.63 -6.62 -9.51
C PHE A 144 3.03 -6.25 -9.99
N LYS A 145 3.71 -7.16 -10.69
CA LYS A 145 5.06 -6.95 -11.26
C LYS A 145 5.04 -5.81 -12.27
N MET A 146 4.03 -5.75 -13.13
CA MET A 146 3.88 -4.66 -14.11
C MET A 146 3.78 -3.29 -13.43
N TYR A 147 2.95 -3.17 -12.39
CA TYR A 147 2.80 -1.88 -11.68
C TYR A 147 4.05 -1.51 -10.88
N ASP A 148 4.76 -2.50 -10.33
CA ASP A 148 6.05 -2.28 -9.68
C ASP A 148 7.08 -1.69 -10.64
N LEU A 149 7.21 -2.25 -11.85
CA LEU A 149 8.09 -1.73 -12.89
C LEU A 149 7.73 -0.28 -13.26
N LYS A 150 6.44 0.01 -13.46
CA LYS A 150 5.96 1.37 -13.78
C LYS A 150 6.29 2.37 -12.66
N MET A 151 6.21 1.95 -11.40
CA MET A 151 6.61 2.79 -10.26
C MET A 151 8.12 3.03 -10.24
N GLU A 152 8.93 1.99 -10.42
CA GLU A 152 10.39 2.09 -10.40
C GLU A 152 10.92 2.94 -11.57
N ASP A 153 10.26 2.93 -12.73
CA ASP A 153 10.60 3.83 -13.84
C ASP A 153 10.37 5.30 -13.49
N ILE A 154 9.26 5.64 -12.84
CA ILE A 154 9.00 7.01 -12.36
C ILE A 154 10.00 7.39 -11.28
N LYS A 155 10.24 6.49 -10.32
CA LYS A 155 11.20 6.73 -9.25
C LYS A 155 12.61 6.98 -9.78
N ARG A 156 13.04 6.23 -10.80
CA ARG A 156 14.33 6.45 -11.47
C ARG A 156 14.40 7.81 -12.16
N ALA A 157 13.31 8.22 -12.83
CA ALA A 157 13.24 9.53 -13.50
C ALA A 157 13.26 10.71 -12.51
N HIS A 158 12.79 10.51 -11.28
CA HIS A 158 12.65 11.55 -10.26
C HIS A 158 13.52 11.29 -9.01
N ILE A 159 14.60 10.51 -9.14
CA ILE A 159 15.37 9.98 -8.00
C ILE A 159 15.88 11.08 -7.04
N SER A 160 16.21 12.26 -7.55
CA SER A 160 16.67 13.41 -6.76
C SER A 160 15.60 13.95 -5.80
N GLU A 161 14.33 13.62 -6.03
CA GLU A 161 13.19 14.06 -5.23
C GLU A 161 12.69 12.99 -4.24
N PHE A 162 13.21 11.76 -4.32
CA PHE A 162 12.94 10.70 -3.35
C PHE A 162 14.03 10.71 -2.26
N GLN A 163 13.73 11.29 -1.09
CA GLN A 163 14.60 11.32 0.11
C GLN A 163 14.00 10.56 1.30
#